data_AF-A0A3R9JI18-F1
#
_entry.id   AF-A0A3R9JI18-F1
#
_cell.length_a   1.000
_cell.length_b   1.000
_cell.length_c   1.000
_cell.angle_alpha   90.00
_cell.angle_beta   90.00
_cell.angle_gamma   90.00
#
_symmetry.space_group_name_H-M   'P 1'
#
loop_
_entity.id
_entity.type
_entity.pdbx_description
1 polymer ?
#
loop_
_entity_poly.entity_id
_entity_poly.type
_entity_poly.pdbx_seq_one_letter_code
_entity_poly.pdbx_strand_id
1 'polypeptide(L)'
;MNKKTIITKMSALKGAISNLYGKIEEIQNNQFLSAEGKENELETLKFKYEAWYASYYDDLKKIADNLLPDKEAKRAEAEVKALTDSGYQVAVQNAVKLFESGALAVSTGKALIDHYKDDRTTLELFRNALGGIFGNGNPNSAELAQYIPADNSNRTKDLLNKFARAVDELNYERLMSDHGFVMQRVEGAITFLESDYLDDNMDAIL
;
A
#
# COMPACT_ATOMS: atom_id res chain seq x y z
N MET A 1 6.90 -2.16 5.54
CA MET A 1 7.63 -1.40 4.51
C MET A 1 6.94 -0.05 4.41
N ASN A 2 7.67 1.06 4.37
CA ASN A 2 7.06 2.41 4.30
C ASN A 2 6.90 2.84 2.83
N LYS A 3 5.83 3.59 2.54
CA LYS A 3 5.50 4.14 1.21
C LYS A 3 6.67 4.83 0.52
N LYS A 4 7.43 5.66 1.26
CA LYS A 4 8.60 6.39 0.78
C LYS A 4 9.71 5.48 0.26
N THR A 5 9.91 4.32 0.90
CA THR A 5 10.90 3.33 0.45
C THR A 5 10.53 2.76 -0.92
N ILE A 6 9.24 2.50 -1.14
CA ILE A 6 8.72 1.97 -2.41
C ILE A 6 8.87 3.01 -3.51
N ILE A 7 8.47 4.26 -3.25
CA ILE A 7 8.66 5.39 -4.18
C ILE A 7 10.12 5.52 -4.58
N THR A 8 11.05 5.44 -3.62
CA THR A 8 12.49 5.52 -3.89
C THR A 8 12.96 4.43 -4.85
N LYS A 9 12.50 3.19 -4.66
CA LYS A 9 12.83 2.06 -5.53
C LYS A 9 12.21 2.22 -6.92
N MET A 10 10.96 2.67 -7.01
CA MET A 10 10.29 2.98 -8.28
C MET A 10 11.01 4.08 -9.05
N SER A 11 11.46 5.13 -8.38
CA SER A 11 12.26 6.20 -9.00
C SER A 11 13.63 5.70 -9.49
N ALA A 12 14.26 4.77 -8.77
CA ALA A 12 15.48 4.13 -9.23
C ALA A 12 15.24 3.27 -10.49
N LEU A 13 14.15 2.50 -10.51
CA LEU A 13 13.71 1.76 -11.70
C LEU A 13 13.42 2.70 -12.89
N LYS A 14 12.74 3.83 -12.64
CA LYS A 14 12.49 4.87 -13.66
C LYS A 14 13.80 5.35 -14.29
N GLY A 15 14.77 5.72 -13.47
CA GLY A 15 16.10 6.15 -13.94
C GLY A 15 16.84 5.06 -14.71
N ALA A 16 16.69 3.80 -14.29
CA ALA A 16 17.27 2.65 -14.98
C ALA A 16 16.69 2.48 -16.39
N ILE A 17 15.36 2.61 -16.52
CA ILE A 17 14.66 2.56 -17.81
C ILE A 17 15.14 3.70 -18.73
N SER A 18 15.16 4.95 -18.23
CA SER A 18 15.60 6.10 -19.01
C SER A 18 17.04 5.94 -19.53
N ASN A 19 17.94 5.39 -18.71
CA ASN A 19 19.33 5.13 -19.12
C ASN A 19 19.41 4.10 -20.25
N LEU A 20 18.71 2.97 -20.11
CA LEU A 20 18.68 1.94 -21.15
C LEU A 20 18.10 2.49 -22.46
N TYR A 21 16.99 3.22 -22.37
CA TYR A 21 16.36 3.78 -23.55
C TYR A 21 17.26 4.81 -24.26
N GLY A 22 17.96 5.67 -23.50
CA GLY A 22 18.95 6.58 -24.08
C GLY A 22 20.04 5.86 -24.87
N LYS A 23 20.53 4.71 -24.36
CA LYS A 23 21.51 3.88 -25.08
C LYS A 23 20.93 3.23 -26.34
N ILE A 24 19.66 2.81 -26.29
CA ILE A 24 18.96 2.28 -27.47
C ILE A 24 18.86 3.38 -28.55
N GLU A 25 18.48 4.60 -28.17
CA GLU A 25 18.40 5.73 -29.10
C GLU A 25 19.76 6.10 -29.68
N GLU A 26 20.84 6.08 -28.88
CA GLU A 26 22.21 6.31 -29.34
C GLU A 26 22.60 5.31 -30.46
N ILE A 27 22.32 4.02 -30.26
CA ILE A 27 22.60 2.97 -31.26
C ILE A 27 21.74 3.19 -32.52
N GLN A 28 20.44 3.44 -32.33
CA GLN A 28 19.50 3.63 -33.44
C GLN A 28 19.84 4.85 -34.29
N ASN A 29 20.29 5.94 -33.67
CA ASN A 29 20.64 7.19 -34.34
C ASN A 29 22.09 7.24 -34.82
N ASN A 30 22.91 6.23 -34.52
CA ASN A 30 24.30 6.18 -34.95
C ASN A 30 24.38 6.08 -36.48
N GLN A 31 24.95 7.10 -37.12
CA GLN A 31 25.09 7.18 -38.58
C GLN A 31 26.25 6.33 -39.12
N PHE A 32 27.15 5.88 -38.24
CA PHE A 32 28.31 5.07 -38.60
C PHE A 32 28.04 3.56 -38.57
N LEU A 33 26.88 3.14 -38.06
CA LEU A 33 26.47 1.74 -38.05
C LEU A 33 25.56 1.42 -39.23
N SER A 34 25.82 0.27 -39.87
CA SER A 34 24.87 -0.35 -40.80
C SER A 34 23.63 -0.84 -40.06
N ALA A 35 22.57 -1.20 -40.79
CA ALA A 35 21.38 -1.79 -40.18
C ALA A 35 21.71 -3.06 -39.36
N GLU A 36 22.50 -3.96 -39.93
CA GLU A 36 23.00 -5.18 -39.26
C GLU A 36 23.89 -4.84 -38.04
N GLY A 37 24.72 -3.80 -38.15
CA GLY A 37 25.54 -3.33 -37.02
C GLY A 37 24.69 -2.85 -35.85
N LYS A 38 23.61 -2.10 -36.12
CA LYS A 38 22.66 -1.65 -35.10
C LYS A 38 21.93 -2.81 -34.45
N GLU A 39 21.50 -3.79 -35.24
CA GLU A 39 20.82 -4.99 -34.74
C GLU A 39 21.71 -5.78 -33.77
N ASN A 40 22.96 -6.06 -34.16
CA ASN A 40 23.94 -6.76 -33.32
C ASN A 40 24.26 -5.99 -32.02
N GLU A 41 24.45 -4.67 -32.09
CA GLU A 41 24.69 -3.84 -30.89
C GLU A 41 23.47 -3.81 -29.97
N LEU A 42 22.25 -3.72 -30.52
CA LEU A 42 21.02 -3.76 -29.74
C LEU A 42 20.84 -5.12 -29.04
N GLU A 43 21.08 -6.23 -29.71
CA GLU A 43 21.01 -7.56 -29.08
C GLU A 43 22.02 -7.69 -27.95
N THR A 44 23.26 -7.24 -28.17
CA THR A 44 24.31 -7.24 -27.14
C THR A 44 23.91 -6.38 -25.94
N LEU A 45 23.34 -5.19 -26.19
CA LEU A 45 22.85 -4.30 -25.14
C LEU A 45 21.71 -4.97 -24.35
N LYS A 46 20.73 -5.57 -25.04
CA LYS A 46 19.60 -6.25 -24.42
C LYS A 46 20.06 -7.37 -23.49
N PHE A 47 20.89 -8.28 -24.01
CA PHE A 47 21.42 -9.40 -23.22
C PHE A 47 22.16 -8.92 -21.95
N LYS A 48 22.97 -7.87 -22.07
CA LYS A 48 23.69 -7.30 -20.91
C LYS A 48 22.76 -6.66 -19.88
N TYR A 49 21.65 -6.07 -20.32
CA TYR A 49 20.78 -5.27 -19.47
C TYR A 49 19.67 -6.06 -18.78
N GLU A 50 19.35 -7.26 -19.26
CA GLU A 50 18.33 -8.11 -18.64
C GLU A 50 18.60 -8.38 -17.15
N ALA A 51 19.78 -8.93 -16.83
CA ALA A 51 20.16 -9.22 -15.44
C ALA A 51 20.28 -7.96 -14.57
N TRP A 52 20.72 -6.85 -15.16
CA TRP A 52 20.80 -5.57 -14.46
C TRP A 52 19.41 -5.02 -14.15
N TYR A 53 18.49 -5.07 -15.11
CA TYR A 53 17.10 -4.64 -14.93
C TYR A 53 16.38 -5.49 -13.89
N ALA A 54 16.57 -6.81 -13.94
CA ALA A 54 16.02 -7.75 -12.97
C ALA A 54 16.39 -7.35 -11.53
N SER A 55 17.59 -6.82 -11.28
CA SER A 55 17.98 -6.37 -9.94
C SER A 55 17.12 -5.21 -9.37
N TYR A 56 16.52 -4.38 -10.23
CA TYR A 56 15.58 -3.33 -9.82
C TYR A 56 14.15 -3.85 -9.77
N TYR A 57 13.75 -4.60 -10.79
CA TYR A 57 12.39 -5.10 -10.96
C TYR A 57 12.03 -6.18 -9.92
N ASP A 58 12.88 -7.19 -9.73
CA ASP A 58 12.56 -8.36 -8.89
C ASP A 58 12.35 -7.97 -7.43
N ASP A 59 13.13 -7.01 -6.93
CA ASP A 59 12.97 -6.49 -5.57
C ASP A 59 11.66 -5.72 -5.42
N LEU A 60 11.31 -4.87 -6.40
CA LEU A 60 10.02 -4.19 -6.43
C LEU A 60 8.84 -5.16 -6.51
N LYS A 61 8.95 -6.17 -7.37
CA LYS A 61 7.97 -7.23 -7.56
C LYS A 61 7.78 -8.03 -6.27
N LYS A 62 8.87 -8.44 -5.63
CA LYS A 62 8.82 -9.11 -4.32
C LYS A 62 8.16 -8.26 -3.25
N ILE A 63 8.46 -6.95 -3.20
CA ILE A 63 7.79 -6.05 -2.26
C ILE A 63 6.30 -5.99 -2.56
N ALA A 64 5.91 -5.77 -3.81
CA ALA A 64 4.53 -5.63 -4.21
C ALA A 64 3.70 -6.88 -3.90
N ASP A 65 4.27 -8.07 -4.16
CA ASP A 65 3.62 -9.37 -3.90
C ASP A 65 3.40 -9.64 -2.41
N ASN A 66 4.31 -9.17 -1.56
CA ASN A 66 4.24 -9.43 -0.12
C ASN A 66 3.57 -8.31 0.68
N LEU A 67 3.31 -7.13 0.09
CA LEU A 67 2.70 -6.00 0.80
C LEU A 67 1.37 -6.38 1.47
N LEU A 68 0.44 -6.96 0.71
CA LEU A 68 -0.86 -7.35 1.24
C LEU A 68 -0.76 -8.58 2.18
N PRO A 69 -0.12 -9.69 1.78
CA PRO A 69 0.06 -10.85 2.66
C PRO A 69 0.73 -10.52 3.99
N ASP A 70 1.82 -9.75 4.00
CA ASP A 70 2.52 -9.36 5.22
C ASP A 70 1.63 -8.52 6.13
N LYS A 71 0.79 -7.67 5.55
CA LYS A 71 -0.12 -6.81 6.30
C LYS A 71 -1.26 -7.59 6.92
N GLU A 72 -1.84 -8.54 6.18
CA GLU A 72 -2.87 -9.44 6.69
C GLU A 72 -2.30 -10.37 7.78
N ALA A 73 -1.09 -10.90 7.59
CA ALA A 73 -0.41 -11.72 8.58
C ALA A 73 -0.14 -10.96 9.88
N LYS A 74 0.41 -9.74 9.80
CA LYS A 74 0.64 -8.88 10.97
C LYS A 74 -0.64 -8.53 11.70
N ARG A 75 -1.73 -8.26 10.96
CA ARG A 75 -3.03 -7.99 11.55
C ARG A 75 -3.57 -9.22 12.29
N ALA A 76 -3.53 -10.39 11.66
CA ALA A 76 -3.97 -11.63 12.29
C ALA A 76 -3.15 -11.96 13.55
N GLU A 77 -1.83 -11.78 13.49
CA GLU A 77 -0.95 -11.96 14.65
C GLU A 77 -1.30 -11.00 15.79
N ALA A 78 -1.52 -9.72 15.49
CA ALA A 78 -1.93 -8.72 16.47
C ALA A 78 -3.30 -9.04 17.09
N GLU A 79 -4.28 -9.45 16.28
CA GLU A 79 -5.61 -9.86 16.74
C GLU A 79 -5.53 -11.08 17.67
N VAL A 80 -4.77 -12.12 17.30
CA VAL A 80 -4.59 -13.31 18.16
C VAL A 80 -3.88 -12.96 19.46
N LYS A 81 -2.85 -12.12 19.41
CA LYS A 81 -2.12 -11.68 20.61
C LYS A 81 -3.04 -10.91 21.55
N ALA A 82 -3.84 -9.99 21.02
CA ALA A 82 -4.83 -9.24 21.78
C ALA A 82 -5.88 -10.18 22.41
N LEU A 83 -6.39 -11.13 21.63
CA LEU A 83 -7.38 -12.11 22.09
C LEU A 83 -6.84 -13.13 23.09
N THR A 84 -5.52 -13.22 23.30
CA THR A 84 -4.92 -14.14 24.29
C THR A 84 -4.37 -13.41 25.51
N ASP A 85 -4.32 -12.07 25.48
CA ASP A 85 -3.90 -11.23 26.60
C ASP A 85 -5.08 -10.93 27.53
N SER A 86 -5.08 -11.58 28.71
CA SER A 86 -6.12 -11.39 29.71
C SER A 86 -6.26 -9.95 30.23
N GLY A 87 -5.17 -9.20 30.33
CA GLY A 87 -5.19 -7.82 30.82
C GLY A 87 -5.84 -6.90 29.79
N TYR A 88 -5.47 -7.08 28.53
CA TYR A 88 -6.12 -6.41 27.40
C TYR A 88 -7.62 -6.75 27.32
N GLN A 89 -8.00 -8.03 27.41
CA GLN A 89 -9.41 -8.44 27.34
C GLN A 89 -10.25 -7.76 28.44
N VAL A 90 -9.74 -7.71 29.67
CA VAL A 90 -10.42 -7.05 30.79
C VAL A 90 -10.54 -5.54 30.54
N ALA A 91 -9.48 -4.89 30.04
CA ALA A 91 -9.51 -3.46 29.72
C ALA A 91 -10.55 -3.13 28.64
N VAL A 92 -10.59 -3.91 27.55
CA VAL A 92 -11.57 -3.74 26.47
C VAL A 92 -12.99 -3.98 26.97
N GLN A 93 -13.24 -5.04 27.75
CA GLN A 93 -14.57 -5.29 28.32
C GLN A 93 -15.05 -4.15 29.22
N ASN A 94 -14.16 -3.57 30.03
CA ASN A 94 -14.50 -2.42 30.86
C ASN A 94 -14.81 -1.19 30.01
N ALA A 95 -14.03 -0.94 28.95
CA ALA A 95 -14.28 0.16 28.02
C ALA A 95 -15.63 -0.02 27.29
N VAL A 96 -15.94 -1.24 26.82
CA VAL A 96 -17.24 -1.58 26.21
C VAL A 96 -18.40 -1.25 27.15
N LYS A 97 -18.34 -1.68 28.41
CA LYS A 97 -19.38 -1.38 29.42
C LYS A 97 -19.58 0.12 29.65
N LEU A 98 -18.50 0.91 29.57
CA LEU A 98 -18.60 2.37 29.66
C LEU A 98 -19.37 2.95 28.46
N PHE A 99 -19.10 2.46 27.24
CA PHE A 99 -19.88 2.86 26.06
C PHE A 99 -21.35 2.42 26.14
N GLU A 100 -21.63 1.19 26.59
CA GLU A 100 -23.00 0.68 26.78
C GLU A 100 -23.81 1.48 27.80
N SER A 101 -23.15 2.06 28.82
CA SER A 101 -23.83 2.81 29.88
C SER A 101 -24.55 4.07 29.37
N GLY A 102 -24.15 4.60 28.21
CA GLY A 102 -24.66 5.86 27.65
C GLY A 102 -24.33 7.11 28.47
N ALA A 103 -23.70 6.96 29.64
CA ALA A 103 -23.32 8.04 30.55
C ALA A 103 -21.89 8.56 30.32
N LEU A 104 -21.18 8.00 29.34
CA LEU A 104 -19.81 8.39 29.01
C LEU A 104 -19.77 9.80 28.42
N ALA A 105 -18.95 10.66 29.01
CA ALA A 105 -18.68 11.97 28.45
C ALA A 105 -18.00 11.82 27.08
N VAL A 106 -18.42 12.63 26.09
CA VAL A 106 -17.91 12.56 24.72
C VAL A 106 -16.39 12.69 24.65
N SER A 107 -15.79 13.59 25.44
CA SER A 107 -14.33 13.77 25.48
C SER A 107 -13.59 12.52 25.93
N THR A 108 -14.08 11.85 26.97
CA THR A 108 -13.51 10.58 27.46
C THR A 108 -13.71 9.45 26.46
N GLY A 109 -14.89 9.37 25.82
CA GLY A 109 -15.15 8.39 24.78
C GLY A 109 -14.23 8.57 23.56
N LYS A 110 -14.01 9.80 23.10
CA LYS A 110 -13.06 10.10 22.02
C LYS A 110 -11.63 9.69 22.38
N ALA A 111 -11.18 9.99 23.60
CA ALA A 111 -9.86 9.57 24.07
C ALA A 111 -9.68 8.04 24.12
N LEU A 112 -10.73 7.30 24.49
CA LEU A 112 -10.73 5.83 24.43
C LEU A 112 -10.70 5.33 22.98
N ILE A 113 -11.47 5.93 22.08
CA ILE A 113 -11.45 5.59 20.64
C ILE A 113 -10.05 5.83 20.07
N ASP A 114 -9.41 6.96 20.39
CA ASP A 114 -8.06 7.29 19.94
C ASP A 114 -7.01 6.31 20.48
N HIS A 115 -7.16 5.84 21.71
CA HIS A 115 -6.27 4.84 22.30
C HIS A 115 -6.30 3.52 21.53
N TYR A 116 -7.47 3.11 21.02
CA TYR A 116 -7.67 1.89 20.25
C TYR A 116 -7.80 2.13 18.74
N LYS A 117 -7.35 3.27 18.22
CA LYS A 117 -7.58 3.66 16.81
C LYS A 117 -7.05 2.66 15.78
N ASP A 118 -5.98 1.94 16.13
CA ASP A 118 -5.32 0.95 15.27
C ASP A 118 -5.85 -0.48 15.51
N ASP A 119 -6.79 -0.64 16.46
CA ASP A 119 -7.39 -1.92 16.85
C ASP A 119 -8.83 -2.03 16.33
N ARG A 120 -8.94 -2.56 15.12
CA ARG A 120 -10.21 -2.59 14.39
C ARG A 120 -11.29 -3.40 15.11
N THR A 121 -10.90 -4.51 15.75
CA THR A 121 -11.81 -5.39 16.50
C THR A 121 -12.41 -4.64 17.68
N THR A 122 -11.58 -3.96 18.47
CA THR A 122 -12.06 -3.15 19.61
C THR A 122 -12.96 -2.00 19.16
N LEU A 123 -12.58 -1.29 18.09
CA LEU A 123 -13.41 -0.21 17.54
C LEU A 123 -14.79 -0.70 17.07
N GLU A 124 -14.87 -1.92 16.53
CA GLU A 124 -16.15 -2.51 16.15
C GLU A 124 -17.02 -2.88 17.36
N LEU A 125 -16.41 -3.41 18.42
CA LEU A 125 -17.09 -3.65 19.68
C LEU A 125 -17.63 -2.33 20.27
N PHE A 126 -16.84 -1.26 20.26
CA PHE A 126 -17.29 0.07 20.70
C PHE A 126 -18.44 0.59 19.86
N ARG A 127 -18.36 0.47 18.53
CA ARG A 127 -19.46 0.90 17.64
C ARG A 127 -20.76 0.12 17.91
N ASN A 128 -20.66 -1.19 18.17
CA ASN A 128 -21.81 -2.01 18.50
C ASN A 128 -22.40 -1.65 19.88
N ALA A 129 -21.56 -1.42 20.88
CA ALA A 129 -21.96 -0.97 22.21
C ALA A 129 -22.71 0.37 22.18
N LEU A 130 -22.36 1.24 21.24
CA LEU A 130 -23.00 2.53 21.01
C LEU A 130 -24.33 2.43 20.24
N GLY A 131 -24.72 1.25 19.74
CA GLY A 131 -25.94 1.10 18.93
C GLY A 131 -25.75 1.36 17.44
N GLY A 132 -24.53 1.15 16.94
CA GLY A 132 -24.17 1.52 15.57
C GLY A 132 -24.11 3.04 15.39
N ILE A 133 -24.09 3.48 14.12
CA ILE A 133 -23.89 4.90 13.75
C ILE A 133 -25.01 5.81 14.30
N PHE A 134 -26.17 5.25 14.63
CA PHE A 134 -27.34 5.99 15.12
C PHE A 134 -27.42 6.12 16.65
N GLY A 135 -26.48 5.55 17.42
CA GLY A 135 -26.31 5.89 18.83
C GLY A 135 -27.41 5.39 19.79
N ASN A 136 -28.22 4.39 19.43
CA ASN A 136 -29.38 3.92 20.23
C ASN A 136 -30.34 5.05 20.70
N GLY A 137 -30.41 6.18 19.98
CA GLY A 137 -31.23 7.33 20.38
C GLY A 137 -30.60 8.27 21.42
N ASN A 138 -29.35 8.06 21.81
CA ASN A 138 -28.57 8.96 22.66
C ASN A 138 -27.63 9.85 21.79
N PRO A 139 -27.73 11.19 21.86
CA PRO A 139 -26.89 12.09 21.08
C PRO A 139 -25.38 11.90 21.29
N ASN A 140 -24.94 11.67 22.53
CA ASN A 140 -23.52 11.43 22.83
C ASN A 140 -23.05 10.13 22.19
N SER A 141 -23.89 9.09 22.23
CA SER A 141 -23.56 7.79 21.64
C SER A 141 -23.49 7.87 20.11
N ALA A 142 -24.38 8.64 19.48
CA ALA A 142 -24.33 8.88 18.04
C ALA A 142 -23.06 9.65 17.64
N GLU A 143 -22.69 10.70 18.39
CA GLU A 143 -21.45 11.46 18.13
C GLU A 143 -20.21 10.56 18.26
N LEU A 144 -20.13 9.76 19.31
CA LEU A 144 -19.02 8.82 19.52
C LEU A 144 -18.97 7.75 18.41
N ALA A 145 -20.12 7.20 17.99
CA ALA A 145 -20.16 6.18 16.96
C ALA A 145 -19.71 6.70 15.59
N GLN A 146 -20.02 7.96 15.30
CA GLN A 146 -19.58 8.68 14.10
C GLN A 146 -18.08 9.06 14.17
N TYR A 147 -17.53 9.23 15.37
CA TYR A 147 -16.11 9.50 15.55
C TYR A 147 -15.22 8.27 15.31
N ILE A 148 -15.75 7.05 15.50
CA ILE A 148 -15.00 5.82 15.22
C ILE A 148 -14.66 5.76 13.73
N PRO A 149 -13.36 5.61 13.35
CA PRO A 149 -12.94 5.52 11.96
C PRO A 149 -13.67 4.41 11.18
N ALA A 150 -14.00 4.67 9.92
CA ALA A 150 -14.64 3.67 9.07
C ALA A 150 -13.64 2.57 8.69
N ASP A 151 -14.15 1.37 8.40
CA ASP A 151 -13.31 0.27 7.95
C ASP A 151 -12.86 0.48 6.51
N ASN A 152 -11.57 0.74 6.33
CA ASN A 152 -10.94 0.91 5.03
C ASN A 152 -10.26 -0.37 4.52
N SER A 153 -10.36 -1.50 5.23
CA SER A 153 -9.59 -2.73 4.93
C SER A 153 -9.80 -3.21 3.50
N ASN A 154 -11.04 -3.20 3.00
CA ASN A 154 -11.34 -3.60 1.63
C ASN A 154 -10.75 -2.62 0.60
N ARG A 155 -10.75 -1.32 0.91
CA ARG A 155 -10.12 -0.30 0.07
C ARG A 155 -8.61 -0.50 0.04
N THR A 156 -7.98 -0.75 1.19
CA THR A 156 -6.55 -1.11 1.25
C THR A 156 -6.25 -2.33 0.40
N LYS A 157 -7.01 -3.42 0.53
CA LYS A 157 -6.84 -4.64 -0.30
C LYS A 157 -6.92 -4.33 -1.79
N ASP A 158 -7.92 -3.57 -2.22
CA ASP A 158 -8.09 -3.20 -3.63
C ASP A 158 -6.91 -2.36 -4.14
N LEU A 159 -6.51 -1.34 -3.37
CA LEU A 159 -5.40 -0.45 -3.72
C LEU A 159 -4.06 -1.18 -3.79
N LEU A 160 -3.75 -2.06 -2.84
CA LEU A 160 -2.52 -2.85 -2.85
C LEU A 160 -2.49 -3.86 -3.99
N ASN A 161 -3.63 -4.51 -4.30
CA ASN A 161 -3.73 -5.40 -5.46
C ASN A 161 -3.57 -4.66 -6.78
N LYS A 162 -4.11 -3.45 -6.90
CA LYS A 162 -3.89 -2.59 -8.08
C LYS A 162 -2.42 -2.22 -8.24
N PHE A 163 -1.75 -1.88 -7.15
CA PHE A 163 -0.32 -1.61 -7.17
C PHE A 163 0.49 -2.85 -7.59
N ALA A 164 0.21 -4.03 -7.03
CA ALA A 164 0.88 -5.26 -7.41
C ALA A 164 0.73 -5.59 -8.90
N ARG A 165 -0.48 -5.50 -9.44
CA ARG A 165 -0.74 -5.69 -10.88
C ARG A 165 -0.01 -4.66 -11.74
N ALA A 166 0.08 -3.41 -11.30
CA ALA A 166 0.84 -2.40 -12.02
C ALA A 166 2.33 -2.75 -12.07
N VAL A 167 2.88 -3.33 -10.99
CA VAL A 167 4.26 -3.80 -10.95
C VAL A 167 4.47 -5.02 -11.87
N ASP A 168 3.50 -5.93 -12.01
CA ASP A 168 3.60 -7.09 -12.93
C ASP A 168 3.88 -6.68 -14.39
N GLU A 169 3.32 -5.55 -14.80
CA GLU A 169 3.47 -4.99 -16.15
C GLU A 169 4.84 -4.35 -16.41
N LEU A 170 5.70 -4.25 -15.40
CA LEU A 170 7.03 -3.63 -15.49
C LEU A 170 8.14 -4.64 -15.80
N ASN A 171 7.81 -5.85 -16.27
CA ASN A 171 8.83 -6.86 -16.56
C ASN A 171 9.71 -6.48 -17.77
N TYR A 172 10.88 -7.13 -17.86
CA TYR A 172 11.88 -6.83 -18.88
C TYR A 172 11.38 -7.07 -20.32
N GLU A 173 10.62 -8.15 -20.55
CA GLU A 173 10.05 -8.46 -21.86
C GLU A 173 9.13 -7.32 -22.34
N ARG A 174 8.25 -6.83 -21.46
CA ARG A 174 7.37 -5.70 -21.76
C ARG A 174 8.17 -4.43 -22.01
N LEU A 175 9.23 -4.18 -21.25
CA LEU A 175 10.11 -3.02 -21.46
C LEU A 175 10.76 -3.05 -22.84
N MET A 176 11.21 -4.21 -23.30
CA MET A 176 11.83 -4.38 -24.61
C MET A 176 10.83 -4.29 -25.77
N SER A 177 9.57 -4.66 -25.53
CA SER A 177 8.49 -4.53 -26.51
C SER A 177 7.94 -3.09 -26.61
N ASP A 178 7.77 -2.41 -25.48
CA ASP A 178 7.07 -1.12 -25.41
C ASP A 178 7.58 -0.31 -24.20
N HIS A 179 8.73 0.34 -24.40
CA HIS A 179 9.35 1.16 -23.35
C HIS A 179 8.46 2.31 -22.89
N GLY A 180 7.69 2.92 -23.81
CA GLY A 180 6.84 4.06 -23.52
C GLY A 180 5.71 3.67 -22.58
N PHE A 181 5.10 2.51 -22.82
CA PHE A 181 4.13 1.93 -21.91
C PHE A 181 4.72 1.66 -20.52
N VAL A 182 5.88 1.00 -20.43
CA VAL A 182 6.50 0.69 -19.13
C VAL A 182 6.87 1.97 -18.37
N MET A 183 7.41 2.98 -19.06
CA MET A 183 7.69 4.28 -18.44
C MET A 183 6.43 4.94 -17.87
N GLN A 184 5.36 4.99 -18.65
CA GLN A 184 4.07 5.55 -18.20
C GLN A 184 3.51 4.77 -17.00
N ARG A 185 3.68 3.45 -16.97
CA ARG A 185 3.26 2.62 -15.82
C ARG A 185 4.08 2.90 -14.56
N VAL A 186 5.40 3.03 -14.68
CA VAL A 186 6.26 3.42 -13.55
C VAL A 186 5.86 4.78 -13.01
N GLU A 187 5.66 5.77 -13.88
CA GLU A 187 5.23 7.11 -13.48
C GLU A 187 3.84 7.10 -12.82
N GLY A 188 2.88 6.41 -13.42
CA GLY A 188 1.54 6.27 -12.87
C GLY A 188 1.54 5.59 -11.51
N ALA A 189 2.39 4.59 -11.30
CA ALA A 189 2.56 3.93 -10.00
C ALA A 189 3.23 4.85 -8.96
N ILE A 190 4.18 5.70 -9.36
CA ILE A 190 4.75 6.72 -8.46
C ILE A 190 3.66 7.74 -8.06
N THR A 191 2.94 8.30 -9.03
CA THR A 191 1.85 9.25 -8.76
C THR A 191 0.76 8.63 -7.88
N PHE A 192 0.46 7.34 -8.08
CA PHE A 192 -0.47 6.60 -7.23
C PHE A 192 0.02 6.49 -5.78
N LEU A 193 1.32 6.24 -5.55
CA LEU A 193 1.89 6.20 -4.21
C LEU A 193 2.00 7.59 -3.58
N GLU A 194 2.26 8.62 -4.37
CA GLU A 194 2.34 10.01 -3.90
C GLU A 194 0.97 10.62 -3.58
N SER A 195 -0.12 10.00 -4.03
CA SER A 195 -1.46 10.49 -3.73
C SER A 195 -1.87 10.26 -2.27
N ASP A 196 -2.95 10.93 -1.87
CA ASP A 196 -3.58 10.77 -0.57
C ASP A 196 -4.52 9.54 -0.53
N TYR A 197 -4.36 8.56 -1.41
CA TYR A 197 -5.13 7.31 -1.31
C TYR A 197 -4.57 6.36 -0.25
N LEU A 198 -3.26 6.40 -0.03
CA LEU A 198 -2.55 5.55 0.92
C LEU A 198 -1.71 6.41 1.86
N ASP A 199 -1.74 6.11 3.15
CA ASP A 199 -0.84 6.71 4.12
C ASP A 199 0.59 6.13 4.02
N ASP A 200 1.49 6.60 4.88
CA ASP A 200 2.89 6.15 4.90
C ASP A 200 3.07 4.65 5.23
N ASN A 201 2.08 4.03 5.85
CA ASN A 201 2.04 2.61 6.20
C ASN A 201 1.36 1.74 5.12
N MET A 202 0.90 2.37 4.03
CA MET A 202 0.16 1.75 2.94
C MET A 202 -1.27 1.33 3.34
N ASP A 203 -1.90 2.12 4.21
CA ASP A 203 -3.30 2.00 4.63
C ASP A 203 -4.15 3.02 3.88
N ALA A 204 -5.39 2.66 3.53
CA ALA A 204 -6.21 3.53 2.69
C ALA A 204 -6.71 4.73 3.49
N ILE A 205 -6.49 5.95 3.01
CA ILE A 205 -7.08 7.14 3.64
C ILE A 205 -8.51 7.29 3.12
N LEU A 206 -9.44 7.67 4.00
CA LEU A 206 -10.85 7.88 3.66
C LEU A 206 -11.05 9.22 2.97
#